data_AF-A0A6I2XZ61-F1
#
_entry.id   AF-A0A6I2XZ61-F1
#
_cell.length_a   1.000
_cell.length_b   1.000
_cell.length_c   1.000
_cell.angle_alpha   90.00
_cell.angle_beta   90.00
_cell.angle_gamma   90.00
#
_symmetry.space_group_name_H-M   'P 1'
#
loop_
_entity.id
_entity.type
_entity.pdbx_description
1 polymer ?
#
loop_
_entity_poly.entity_id
_entity_poly.type
_entity_poly.pdbx_seq_one_letter_code
_entity_poly.pdbx_strand_id
1 'polypeptide(L)'
;MAEDLDTPVAPSGPEASTVDGILVNPSTTPEGTGNHPSSPRFRSIVVVLCIIGGVALLLAGGLAASKVHSGSDTAWSDWSPTKSGAAGAQEIANHVAPSYKGSNGQQLVSVTGGEVKVADLPVRIALRNTGGTGDIKLVSGTGILYTMCGLGAHCAIAAGKASLQRMLLLRREALELALYTFKSDSSVDHVAVLMPPRPGERQIKDSSGTTRVAGNQGTAMLITRDSVKTALANPLSAIIPAQTPSVDTIAKSPEAAAVNALTGPDLFMMSIIEGQDATAYLVLDPIKN
;
A
#
# COMPACT_ATOMS: atom_id res chain seq x y z
N MET A 1 -16.01 20.40 -67.83
CA MET A 1 -16.45 21.09 -66.60
C MET A 1 -15.55 20.54 -65.48
N ALA A 2 -14.31 21.01 -65.28
CA ALA A 2 -13.74 22.36 -65.50
C ALA A 2 -14.51 23.42 -64.68
N GLU A 3 -13.91 24.31 -63.87
CA GLU A 3 -12.50 24.59 -63.48
C GLU A 3 -12.36 24.46 -61.93
N ASP A 4 -11.22 24.29 -61.23
CA ASP A 4 -9.80 24.69 -61.37
C ASP A 4 -9.44 26.12 -60.90
N LEU A 5 -8.15 26.32 -60.52
CA LEU A 5 -7.44 27.48 -59.89
C LEU A 5 -7.30 27.42 -58.34
N ASP A 6 -6.17 26.97 -57.79
CA ASP A 6 -4.82 27.60 -57.64
C ASP A 6 -4.70 28.51 -56.38
N THR A 7 -4.04 28.08 -55.28
CA THR A 7 -2.58 28.15 -54.93
C THR A 7 -2.11 29.60 -54.56
N PRO A 8 -0.87 29.91 -54.10
CA PRO A 8 0.34 29.08 -53.89
C PRO A 8 1.24 29.33 -52.63
N VAL A 9 2.10 28.34 -52.35
CA VAL A 9 3.56 28.44 -52.01
C VAL A 9 4.07 28.98 -50.65
N ALA A 10 5.01 28.21 -50.07
CA ALA A 10 5.98 28.58 -49.03
C ALA A 10 7.40 28.68 -49.63
N PRO A 11 8.42 29.25 -48.94
CA PRO A 11 9.64 28.44 -48.73
C PRO A 11 10.50 28.73 -47.47
N SER A 12 10.98 27.63 -46.87
CA SER A 12 12.40 27.26 -46.60
C SER A 12 13.51 28.26 -46.21
N GLY A 13 13.98 28.18 -44.95
CA GLY A 13 15.41 28.23 -44.49
C GLY A 13 16.26 29.51 -44.72
N PRO A 14 17.59 29.49 -44.46
CA PRO A 14 18.37 28.71 -43.47
C PRO A 14 19.42 29.57 -42.68
N GLU A 15 20.20 28.95 -41.77
CA GLU A 15 21.58 29.34 -41.29
C GLU A 15 21.84 30.79 -40.75
N ALA A 16 22.98 31.17 -40.15
CA ALA A 16 23.88 30.64 -39.12
C ALA A 16 25.02 31.68 -38.85
N SER A 17 25.40 31.89 -37.57
CA SER A 17 26.75 32.31 -37.09
C SER A 17 27.29 33.76 -37.26
N THR A 18 28.21 34.13 -36.33
CA THR A 18 29.33 35.12 -36.46
C THR A 18 28.98 36.62 -36.36
N VAL A 19 29.70 37.58 -35.73
CA VAL A 19 30.65 37.76 -34.59
C VAL A 19 31.23 39.21 -34.71
N ASP A 20 31.49 39.88 -33.57
CA ASP A 20 32.34 41.09 -33.32
C ASP A 20 32.11 42.49 -33.93
N GLY A 21 32.44 43.51 -33.10
CA GLY A 21 32.61 44.94 -33.42
C GLY A 21 32.20 45.88 -32.25
N ILE A 22 33.10 46.40 -31.39
CA ILE A 22 33.95 47.62 -31.56
C ILE A 22 33.10 48.92 -31.57
N LEU A 23 33.31 50.01 -30.80
CA LEU A 23 34.41 50.56 -29.97
C LEU A 23 33.82 51.61 -28.97
N VAL A 24 34.58 52.06 -27.95
CA VAL A 24 34.87 53.49 -27.61
C VAL A 24 35.62 53.58 -26.25
N ASN A 25 36.70 54.38 -26.24
CA ASN A 25 37.51 54.81 -25.08
C ASN A 25 37.59 56.36 -25.15
N PRO A 26 37.83 57.14 -24.07
CA PRO A 26 39.22 57.60 -23.85
C PRO A 26 39.65 58.05 -22.42
N SER A 27 40.97 57.95 -22.16
CA SER A 27 41.81 58.83 -21.29
C SER A 27 41.58 58.84 -19.74
N THR A 28 42.54 59.14 -18.85
CA THR A 28 43.83 59.91 -18.92
C THR A 28 44.96 59.36 -18.02
N THR A 29 46.22 59.48 -18.47
CA THR A 29 47.52 59.47 -17.71
C THR A 29 47.74 60.82 -16.96
N PRO A 30 48.82 61.12 -16.17
CA PRO A 30 50.06 60.39 -15.82
C PRO A 30 50.30 60.33 -14.26
N GLU A 31 51.47 60.14 -13.63
CA GLU A 31 52.90 59.88 -13.99
C GLU A 31 53.64 59.16 -12.83
N GLY A 32 54.95 58.86 -12.96
CA GLY A 32 55.84 58.52 -11.82
C GLY A 32 56.99 57.56 -12.16
N THR A 33 58.25 58.02 -12.07
CA THR A 33 59.46 57.27 -12.51
C THR A 33 60.16 56.48 -11.39
N GLY A 34 60.85 55.39 -11.74
CA GLY A 34 61.71 54.63 -10.81
C GLY A 34 62.29 53.34 -11.38
N ASN A 35 63.43 53.40 -12.07
CA ASN A 35 64.12 52.24 -12.64
C ASN A 35 65.20 51.68 -11.69
N HIS A 36 65.17 50.38 -11.38
CA HIS A 36 66.37 49.64 -10.94
C HIS A 36 66.37 48.20 -11.51
N PRO A 37 67.50 47.72 -12.08
CA PRO A 37 67.60 46.39 -12.71
C PRO A 37 68.21 45.31 -11.80
N SER A 38 68.32 44.07 -12.32
CA SER A 38 68.96 42.86 -11.76
C SER A 38 68.15 42.06 -10.73
N SER A 39 68.23 40.73 -10.62
CA SER A 39 68.69 39.68 -11.55
C SER A 39 68.03 38.32 -11.21
N PRO A 40 67.95 37.33 -12.11
CA PRO A 40 67.10 36.15 -11.92
C PRO A 40 67.82 35.00 -11.21
N ARG A 41 67.75 34.92 -9.87
CA ARG A 41 68.18 33.74 -9.10
C ARG A 41 67.72 33.72 -7.64
N PHE A 42 66.40 33.65 -7.40
CA PHE A 42 65.82 33.22 -6.10
C PHE A 42 64.36 32.72 -6.23
N ARG A 43 64.06 31.92 -7.26
CA ARG A 43 62.69 31.42 -7.54
C ARG A 43 62.48 29.94 -7.19
N SER A 44 63.22 29.43 -6.20
CA SER A 44 63.31 28.00 -5.86
C SER A 44 62.98 27.65 -4.41
N ILE A 45 62.62 28.61 -3.55
CA ILE A 45 62.39 28.37 -2.10
C ILE A 45 60.93 28.64 -1.66
N VAL A 46 60.20 29.53 -2.35
CA VAL A 46 58.81 29.88 -1.97
C VAL A 46 57.81 28.74 -2.23
N VAL A 47 58.06 27.88 -3.21
CA VAL A 47 57.15 26.77 -3.58
C VAL A 47 57.15 25.64 -2.53
N VAL A 48 58.29 25.39 -1.87
CA VAL A 48 58.39 24.30 -0.88
C VAL A 48 57.69 24.65 0.44
N LEU A 49 57.70 25.93 0.84
CA LEU A 49 57.16 26.35 2.15
C LEU A 49 55.62 26.35 2.20
N CYS A 50 54.95 26.45 1.04
CA CYS A 50 53.48 26.38 0.96
C CYS A 50 52.93 24.94 1.14
N ILE A 51 53.75 23.90 0.92
CA ILE A 51 53.31 22.50 1.05
C ILE A 51 53.32 22.05 2.54
N ILE A 52 54.20 22.62 3.37
CA ILE A 52 54.32 22.26 4.79
C ILE A 52 53.37 23.08 5.67
N GLY A 53 53.03 24.32 5.28
CA GLY A 53 52.05 25.16 6.01
C GLY A 53 50.59 24.73 5.84
N GLY A 54 50.25 23.96 4.80
CA GLY A 54 48.87 23.59 4.46
C GLY A 54 48.31 22.35 5.20
N VAL A 55 49.12 21.65 6.00
CA VAL A 55 48.73 20.37 6.62
C VAL A 55 48.28 20.53 8.09
N ALA A 56 48.53 21.68 8.72
CA ALA A 56 48.23 21.93 10.14
C ALA A 56 46.79 22.40 10.44
N LEU A 57 45.95 22.63 9.42
CA LEU A 57 44.54 23.04 9.59
C LEU A 57 43.51 21.97 9.14
N LEU A 58 43.97 20.74 8.88
CA LEU A 58 43.10 19.57 8.61
C LEU A 58 42.93 18.64 9.82
N LEU A 59 43.37 19.06 11.01
CA LEU A 59 43.24 18.31 12.27
C LEU A 59 42.34 18.97 13.33
N ALA A 60 41.62 20.04 12.97
CA ALA A 60 40.69 20.74 13.87
C ALA A 60 39.26 20.96 13.28
N GLY A 61 38.97 20.39 12.10
CA GLY A 61 37.67 20.50 11.42
C GLY A 61 36.95 19.17 11.18
N GLY A 62 37.45 18.07 11.75
CA GLY A 62 37.04 16.69 11.45
C GLY A 62 36.04 16.06 12.43
N LEU A 63 35.21 16.85 13.11
CA LEU A 63 34.17 16.35 14.02
C LEU A 63 32.74 16.84 13.69
N ALA A 64 32.52 17.28 12.45
CA ALA A 64 31.22 17.06 11.81
C ALA A 64 31.15 15.56 11.46
N ALA A 65 30.76 14.74 12.43
CA ALA A 65 30.49 13.34 12.20
C ALA A 65 29.30 13.22 11.23
N SER A 66 29.62 13.08 9.94
CA SER A 66 28.70 12.54 8.96
C SER A 66 28.24 11.18 9.46
N LYS A 67 27.10 11.16 10.15
CA LYS A 67 26.27 9.96 10.28
C LYS A 67 25.88 9.56 8.86
N VAL A 68 26.77 8.78 8.24
CA VAL A 68 26.35 7.71 7.35
C VAL A 68 25.30 6.96 8.15
N HIS A 69 24.03 7.15 7.79
CA HIS A 69 22.94 6.44 8.44
C HIS A 69 23.05 5.00 7.97
N SER A 70 23.76 4.19 8.77
CA SER A 70 23.88 2.74 8.62
C SER A 70 22.49 2.14 8.71
N GLY A 71 21.85 1.98 7.56
CA GLY A 71 20.43 1.64 7.46
C GLY A 71 19.52 2.81 7.84
N SER A 72 18.72 3.28 6.89
CA SER A 72 17.36 3.64 7.28
C SER A 72 16.68 2.33 7.70
N ASP A 73 16.47 2.14 9.01
CA ASP A 73 15.46 1.18 9.50
C ASP A 73 14.17 1.55 8.78
N THR A 74 13.85 0.79 7.73
CA THR A 74 12.74 1.11 6.86
C THR A 74 11.49 0.82 7.67
N ALA A 75 10.80 1.88 8.07
CA ALA A 75 9.58 1.78 8.85
C ALA A 75 8.66 0.77 8.17
N TRP A 76 8.05 -0.11 8.97
CA TRP A 76 7.23 -1.19 8.40
C TRP A 76 6.06 -0.63 7.57
N SER A 77 5.56 0.54 7.94
CA SER A 77 4.58 1.35 7.21
C SER A 77 4.77 2.82 7.59
N ASP A 78 4.26 3.73 6.75
CA ASP A 78 4.26 5.19 7.03
C ASP A 78 3.18 5.60 8.07
N TRP A 79 2.28 4.68 8.41
CA TRP A 79 1.18 4.88 9.36
C TRP A 79 1.03 3.69 10.32
N SER A 80 0.50 3.91 11.51
CA SER A 80 0.12 2.87 12.49
C SER A 80 -1.10 3.35 13.27
N PRO A 81 -2.00 2.46 13.75
CA PRO A 81 -3.00 2.83 14.72
C PRO A 81 -2.35 3.31 16.03
N THR A 82 -3.09 4.09 16.79
CA THR A 82 -2.68 4.62 18.10
C THR A 82 -3.18 3.77 19.27
N LYS A 83 -4.15 2.90 19.01
CA LYS A 83 -4.76 1.96 19.97
C LYS A 83 -4.51 0.51 19.56
N SER A 84 -4.69 -0.40 20.51
CA SER A 84 -4.67 -1.85 20.34
C SER A 84 -6.08 -2.46 20.39
N GLY A 85 -6.19 -3.78 20.21
CA GLY A 85 -7.45 -4.53 20.27
C GLY A 85 -8.52 -4.00 19.32
N ALA A 86 -9.78 -4.08 19.74
CA ALA A 86 -10.93 -3.65 18.94
C ALA A 86 -10.89 -2.17 18.52
N ALA A 87 -10.38 -1.28 19.38
CA ALA A 87 -10.27 0.14 19.06
C ALA A 87 -9.16 0.41 18.03
N GLY A 88 -8.04 -0.31 18.12
CA GLY A 88 -6.99 -0.32 17.10
C GLY A 88 -7.49 -0.87 15.76
N ALA A 89 -8.27 -1.95 15.79
CA ALA A 89 -8.90 -2.53 14.60
C ALA A 89 -9.81 -1.52 13.88
N GLN A 90 -10.63 -0.75 14.61
CA GLN A 90 -11.45 0.29 13.96
C GLN A 90 -10.60 1.45 13.40
N GLU A 91 -9.47 1.81 14.03
CA GLU A 91 -8.52 2.78 13.46
C GLU A 91 -7.90 2.26 12.15
N ILE A 92 -7.52 0.97 12.10
CA ILE A 92 -7.03 0.31 10.88
C ILE A 92 -8.11 0.30 9.79
N ALA A 93 -9.35 -0.08 10.12
CA ALA A 93 -10.47 -0.07 9.16
C ALA A 93 -10.71 1.33 8.57
N ASN A 94 -10.66 2.37 9.41
CA ASN A 94 -10.82 3.76 9.00
C ASN A 94 -9.66 4.26 8.11
N HIS A 95 -8.45 3.72 8.27
CA HIS A 95 -7.28 4.06 7.46
C HIS A 95 -7.27 3.34 6.10
N VAL A 96 -7.46 2.01 6.11
CA VAL A 96 -7.28 1.15 4.93
C VAL A 96 -8.44 1.30 3.94
N ALA A 97 -9.68 1.16 4.41
CA ALA A 97 -10.86 1.03 3.54
C ALA A 97 -11.09 2.21 2.57
N PRO A 98 -10.84 3.49 2.93
CA PRO A 98 -10.97 4.60 1.99
C PRO A 98 -10.07 4.51 0.76
N SER A 99 -8.95 3.78 0.80
CA SER A 99 -8.07 3.60 -0.37
C SER A 99 -8.65 2.67 -1.43
N TYR A 100 -9.59 1.79 -1.06
CA TYR A 100 -10.17 0.78 -1.93
C TYR A 100 -11.40 1.31 -2.68
N LYS A 101 -11.27 1.44 -4.00
CA LYS A 101 -12.33 2.00 -4.87
C LYS A 101 -12.92 0.95 -5.81
N GLY A 102 -14.24 1.02 -6.00
CA GLY A 102 -14.97 0.28 -7.02
C GLY A 102 -14.75 0.85 -8.43
N SER A 103 -15.34 0.20 -9.43
CA SER A 103 -15.25 0.60 -10.85
C SER A 103 -15.89 1.96 -11.18
N ASN A 104 -16.60 2.56 -10.22
CA ASN A 104 -17.18 3.91 -10.30
C ASN A 104 -16.37 4.97 -9.53
N GLY A 105 -15.18 4.64 -9.03
CA GLY A 105 -14.32 5.53 -8.24
C GLY A 105 -14.78 5.77 -6.79
N GLN A 106 -15.98 5.31 -6.41
CA GLN A 106 -16.46 5.37 -5.02
C GLN A 106 -15.81 4.27 -4.17
N GLN A 107 -15.86 4.42 -2.85
CA GLN A 107 -15.33 3.42 -1.93
C GLN A 107 -16.02 2.05 -2.13
N LEU A 108 -15.23 0.98 -2.16
CA LEU A 108 -15.69 -0.36 -2.52
C LEU A 108 -16.62 -0.95 -1.45
N VAL A 109 -16.19 -0.84 -0.18
CA VAL A 109 -16.90 -1.32 1.01
C VAL A 109 -16.69 -0.35 2.19
N SER A 110 -17.68 -0.26 3.07
CA SER A 110 -17.47 0.19 4.45
C SER A 110 -16.86 -0.97 5.25
N VAL A 111 -15.93 -0.67 6.16
CA VAL A 111 -15.30 -1.68 7.01
C VAL A 111 -15.47 -1.28 8.48
N THR A 112 -15.96 -2.21 9.29
CA THR A 112 -15.94 -2.12 10.75
C THR A 112 -14.96 -3.16 11.30
N GLY A 113 -14.16 -2.78 12.28
CA GLY A 113 -13.18 -3.66 12.94
C GLY A 113 -13.43 -3.69 14.45
N GLY A 114 -13.38 -4.88 15.06
CA GLY A 114 -13.65 -5.01 16.49
C GLY A 114 -13.38 -6.39 17.07
N GLU A 115 -13.94 -6.62 18.25
CA GLU A 115 -13.94 -7.94 18.89
C GLU A 115 -14.66 -8.98 18.01
N VAL A 116 -14.36 -10.27 18.21
CA VAL A 116 -15.07 -11.35 17.51
C VAL A 116 -16.49 -11.50 18.08
N LYS A 117 -17.40 -10.67 17.58
CA LYS A 117 -18.82 -10.59 17.94
C LYS A 117 -19.69 -10.44 16.70
N VAL A 118 -20.88 -11.04 16.74
CA VAL A 118 -21.93 -10.85 15.72
C VAL A 118 -23.25 -10.66 16.46
N ALA A 119 -24.00 -9.60 16.12
CA ALA A 119 -25.22 -9.21 16.82
C ALA A 119 -25.06 -9.17 18.36
N ASP A 120 -23.96 -8.56 18.81
CA ASP A 120 -23.51 -8.46 20.21
C ASP A 120 -23.21 -9.79 20.94
N LEU A 121 -23.45 -10.94 20.33
CA LEU A 121 -23.06 -12.25 20.86
C LEU A 121 -21.55 -12.49 20.67
N PRO A 122 -20.82 -12.99 21.69
CA PRO A 122 -19.47 -13.49 21.53
C PRO A 122 -19.41 -14.61 20.49
N VAL A 123 -18.46 -14.53 19.56
CA VAL A 123 -18.32 -15.50 18.46
C VAL A 123 -17.11 -16.40 18.66
N ARG A 124 -17.34 -17.71 18.53
CA ARG A 124 -16.30 -18.74 18.47
C ARG A 124 -16.12 -19.17 17.02
N ILE A 125 -14.88 -19.17 16.52
CA ILE A 125 -14.61 -19.57 15.14
C ILE A 125 -14.38 -21.09 15.08
N ALA A 126 -15.05 -21.77 14.16
CA ALA A 126 -15.02 -23.23 14.03
C ALA A 126 -14.72 -23.62 12.58
N LEU A 127 -13.57 -24.24 12.32
CA LEU A 127 -13.23 -24.76 10.99
C LEU A 127 -13.74 -26.19 10.87
N ARG A 128 -14.45 -26.48 9.78
CA ARG A 128 -14.77 -27.86 9.40
C ARG A 128 -13.67 -28.40 8.49
N ASN A 129 -13.07 -29.53 8.86
CA ASN A 129 -12.09 -30.19 8.01
C ASN A 129 -12.82 -31.01 6.93
N THR A 130 -12.48 -30.78 5.65
CA THR A 130 -13.04 -31.53 4.52
C THR A 130 -12.36 -32.89 4.27
N GLY A 131 -11.40 -33.28 5.10
CA GLY A 131 -10.63 -34.53 5.02
C GLY A 131 -11.39 -35.83 5.35
N GLY A 132 -12.67 -35.93 4.98
CA GLY A 132 -13.47 -37.17 5.06
C GLY A 132 -14.15 -37.45 6.40
N THR A 133 -13.57 -37.04 7.52
CA THR A 133 -14.16 -37.21 8.87
C THR A 133 -15.21 -36.15 9.22
N GLY A 134 -15.11 -34.95 8.64
CA GLY A 134 -15.99 -33.82 8.94
C GLY A 134 -15.69 -33.14 10.27
N ASP A 135 -14.53 -33.41 10.87
CA ASP A 135 -14.12 -32.91 12.19
C ASP A 135 -14.20 -31.39 12.29
N ILE A 136 -14.66 -30.91 13.44
CA ILE A 136 -14.74 -29.48 13.75
C ILE A 136 -13.58 -29.10 14.67
N LYS A 137 -12.73 -28.18 14.23
CA LYS A 137 -11.65 -27.59 15.03
C LYS A 137 -12.03 -26.16 15.41
N LEU A 138 -12.08 -25.89 16.71
CA LEU A 138 -12.20 -24.52 17.21
C LEU A 138 -10.88 -23.76 17.04
N VAL A 139 -10.95 -22.52 16.55
CA VAL A 139 -9.82 -21.58 16.59
C VAL A 139 -9.68 -21.08 18.03
N SER A 140 -8.44 -21.01 18.48
CA SER A 140 -8.07 -20.52 19.80
C SER A 140 -7.20 -19.27 19.69
N GLY A 141 -7.03 -18.56 20.80
CA GLY A 141 -6.26 -17.31 20.86
C GLY A 141 -7.12 -16.06 20.72
N THR A 142 -6.49 -14.90 20.68
CA THR A 142 -7.16 -13.60 20.54
C THR A 142 -7.50 -13.34 19.08
N GLY A 143 -8.76 -13.02 18.82
CA GLY A 143 -9.24 -12.71 17.47
C GLY A 143 -9.67 -11.26 17.29
N ILE A 144 -9.52 -10.76 16.06
CA ILE A 144 -10.19 -9.54 15.58
C ILE A 144 -11.14 -9.93 14.44
N LEU A 145 -12.33 -9.33 14.42
CA LEU A 145 -13.29 -9.47 13.34
C LEU A 145 -13.39 -8.15 12.57
N TYR A 146 -13.20 -8.23 11.25
CA TYR A 146 -13.60 -7.19 10.31
C TYR A 146 -14.87 -7.60 9.58
N THR A 147 -15.81 -6.67 9.41
CA THR A 147 -16.96 -6.84 8.53
C THR A 147 -16.87 -5.87 7.36
N MET A 148 -16.75 -6.40 6.15
CA MET A 148 -16.80 -5.62 4.91
C MET A 148 -18.23 -5.56 4.40
N CYS A 149 -18.75 -4.34 4.24
CA CYS A 149 -20.11 -4.11 3.81
C CYS A 149 -20.18 -3.22 2.57
N GLY A 150 -20.70 -3.75 1.48
CA GLY A 150 -21.04 -2.94 0.31
C GLY A 150 -22.25 -2.05 0.61
N LEU A 151 -22.23 -0.82 0.10
CA LEU A 151 -23.29 0.18 0.30
C LEU A 151 -24.56 -0.07 -0.54
N GLY A 152 -24.85 -1.34 -0.87
CA GLY A 152 -26.00 -1.78 -1.64
C GLY A 152 -26.98 -2.62 -0.82
N ALA A 153 -28.01 -3.13 -1.50
CA ALA A 153 -29.05 -3.93 -0.85
C ALA A 153 -28.45 -5.13 -0.09
N HIS A 154 -28.82 -5.27 1.18
CA HIS A 154 -28.35 -6.32 2.08
C HIS A 154 -26.82 -6.48 2.13
N CYS A 155 -26.09 -5.37 2.22
CA CYS A 155 -24.63 -5.34 2.38
C CYS A 155 -23.84 -5.75 1.13
N ALA A 156 -24.50 -5.97 -0.01
CA ALA A 156 -23.85 -6.26 -1.29
C ALA A 156 -23.21 -5.00 -1.90
N ILE A 157 -22.19 -5.16 -2.73
CA ILE A 157 -21.54 -4.03 -3.44
C ILE A 157 -22.50 -3.48 -4.50
N ALA A 158 -22.89 -2.21 -4.35
CA ALA A 158 -23.96 -1.57 -5.13
C ALA A 158 -23.67 -1.39 -6.63
N ALA A 159 -22.41 -1.16 -7.00
CA ALA A 159 -22.03 -0.75 -8.35
C ALA A 159 -21.11 -1.77 -9.05
N GLY A 160 -21.26 -1.88 -10.38
CA GLY A 160 -20.43 -2.73 -11.25
C GLY A 160 -20.66 -4.24 -11.08
N LYS A 161 -20.16 -5.02 -12.05
CA LYS A 161 -20.35 -6.48 -12.10
C LYS A 161 -19.47 -7.21 -11.06
N ALA A 162 -20.02 -8.23 -10.41
CA ALA A 162 -19.22 -9.16 -9.61
C ALA A 162 -18.21 -9.92 -10.51
N SER A 163 -16.94 -9.95 -10.09
CA SER A 163 -15.84 -10.50 -10.89
C SER A 163 -14.74 -11.09 -10.01
N LEU A 164 -13.87 -11.92 -10.59
CA LEU A 164 -12.70 -12.46 -9.90
C LEU A 164 -11.73 -11.33 -9.49
N GLN A 165 -11.60 -10.29 -10.31
CA GLN A 165 -10.78 -9.12 -10.01
C GLN A 165 -11.31 -8.33 -8.82
N ARG A 166 -12.64 -8.17 -8.70
CA ARG A 166 -13.27 -7.57 -7.51
C ARG A 166 -12.99 -8.40 -6.26
N MET A 167 -13.09 -9.73 -6.35
CA MET A 167 -12.79 -10.61 -5.23
C MET A 167 -11.30 -10.55 -4.85
N LEU A 168 -10.39 -10.44 -5.82
CA LEU A 168 -8.97 -10.26 -5.57
C LEU A 168 -8.66 -8.92 -4.87
N LEU A 169 -9.37 -7.85 -5.23
CA LEU A 169 -9.23 -6.55 -4.57
C LEU A 169 -9.76 -6.58 -3.12
N LEU A 170 -10.90 -7.25 -2.86
CA LEU A 170 -11.40 -7.50 -1.49
C LEU A 170 -10.44 -8.36 -0.66
N ARG A 171 -9.81 -9.38 -1.28
CA ARG A 171 -8.78 -10.22 -0.62
C ARG A 171 -7.51 -9.42 -0.29
N ARG A 172 -7.11 -8.48 -1.16
CA ARG A 172 -6.03 -7.52 -0.86
C ARG A 172 -6.38 -6.65 0.34
N GLU A 173 -7.60 -6.10 0.38
CA GLU A 173 -8.09 -5.29 1.51
C GLU A 173 -8.09 -6.08 2.82
N ALA A 174 -8.59 -7.32 2.80
CA ALA A 174 -8.59 -8.21 3.96
C ALA A 174 -7.17 -8.54 4.45
N LEU A 175 -6.23 -8.75 3.53
CA LEU A 175 -4.83 -8.98 3.86
C LEU A 175 -4.17 -7.74 4.48
N GLU A 176 -4.42 -6.54 3.94
CA GLU A 176 -3.87 -5.29 4.47
C GLU A 176 -4.38 -5.01 5.89
N LEU A 177 -5.69 -5.16 6.13
CA LEU A 177 -6.30 -5.09 7.47
C LEU A 177 -5.63 -6.06 8.46
N ALA A 178 -5.41 -7.31 8.05
CA ALA A 178 -4.79 -8.33 8.89
C ALA A 178 -3.31 -8.03 9.17
N LEU A 179 -2.54 -7.63 8.15
CA LEU A 179 -1.13 -7.27 8.30
C LEU A 179 -0.94 -6.10 9.26
N TYR A 180 -1.73 -5.02 9.13
CA TYR A 180 -1.73 -3.92 10.09
C TYR A 180 -2.07 -4.40 11.50
N THR A 181 -3.13 -5.20 11.66
CA THR A 181 -3.57 -5.73 12.96
C THR A 181 -2.46 -6.51 13.65
N PHE A 182 -1.86 -7.48 12.94
CA PHE A 182 -0.79 -8.31 13.50
C PHE A 182 0.49 -7.51 13.78
N LYS A 183 0.76 -6.44 13.01
CA LYS A 183 1.94 -5.60 13.27
C LYS A 183 1.75 -4.73 14.51
N SER A 184 0.60 -4.07 14.66
CA SER A 184 0.34 -3.11 15.73
C SER A 184 0.01 -3.77 17.06
N ASP A 185 -0.61 -4.95 17.03
CA ASP A 185 -1.00 -5.68 18.23
C ASP A 185 -0.43 -7.10 18.18
N SER A 186 0.57 -7.38 19.02
CA SER A 186 1.21 -8.70 19.10
C SER A 186 0.36 -9.77 19.80
N SER A 187 -0.71 -9.38 20.50
CA SER A 187 -1.59 -10.30 21.22
C SER A 187 -2.63 -10.99 20.34
N VAL A 188 -2.87 -10.46 19.13
CA VAL A 188 -3.84 -11.02 18.15
C VAL A 188 -3.23 -12.22 17.43
N ASP A 189 -3.88 -13.37 17.50
CA ASP A 189 -3.46 -14.62 16.87
C ASP A 189 -4.10 -14.82 15.49
N HIS A 190 -5.33 -14.34 15.31
CA HIS A 190 -6.10 -14.51 14.09
C HIS A 190 -6.99 -13.31 13.75
N VAL A 191 -7.23 -13.11 12.46
CA VAL A 191 -8.09 -12.06 11.92
C VAL A 191 -9.11 -12.72 11.00
N ALA A 192 -10.39 -12.59 11.37
CA ALA A 192 -11.52 -12.99 10.54
C ALA A 192 -12.06 -11.78 9.76
N VAL A 193 -12.40 -11.98 8.49
CA VAL A 193 -12.96 -10.92 7.63
C VAL A 193 -14.22 -11.44 6.95
N LEU A 194 -15.39 -10.91 7.31
CA LEU A 194 -16.65 -11.23 6.63
C LEU A 194 -16.74 -10.43 5.33
N MET A 195 -16.92 -11.12 4.22
CA MET A 195 -16.97 -10.49 2.89
C MET A 195 -18.38 -10.00 2.54
N PRO A 196 -18.50 -8.98 1.66
CA PRO A 196 -19.79 -8.58 1.13
C PRO A 196 -20.39 -9.74 0.33
N PRO A 197 -21.70 -10.04 0.48
CA PRO A 197 -22.36 -11.01 -0.38
C PRO A 197 -22.38 -10.52 -1.83
N ARG A 198 -22.38 -11.46 -2.77
CA ARG A 198 -22.74 -11.16 -4.16
C ARG A 198 -24.21 -10.72 -4.20
N PRO A 199 -24.61 -9.79 -5.09
CA PRO A 199 -26.01 -9.43 -5.28
C PRO A 199 -26.87 -10.69 -5.51
N GLY A 200 -27.89 -10.88 -4.67
CA GLY A 200 -28.79 -12.04 -4.74
C GLY A 200 -28.31 -13.31 -4.02
N GLU A 201 -27.04 -13.43 -3.60
CA GLU A 201 -26.49 -14.67 -3.00
C GLU A 201 -27.22 -15.12 -1.73
N ARG A 202 -27.65 -14.16 -0.91
CA ARG A 202 -28.35 -14.45 0.35
C ARG A 202 -29.86 -14.65 0.15
N GLN A 203 -30.37 -14.67 -1.08
CA GLN A 203 -31.81 -14.88 -1.35
C GLN A 203 -32.16 -16.36 -1.30
N ILE A 204 -32.83 -16.77 -0.21
CA ILE A 204 -33.38 -18.12 -0.03
C ILE A 204 -34.89 -18.10 -0.21
N LYS A 205 -35.47 -19.16 -0.77
CA LYS A 205 -36.93 -19.36 -0.76
C LYS A 205 -37.31 -20.18 0.46
N ASP A 206 -38.27 -19.69 1.24
CA ASP A 206 -38.88 -20.48 2.32
C ASP A 206 -39.92 -21.47 1.78
N SER A 207 -40.48 -22.31 2.66
CA SER A 207 -41.47 -23.32 2.30
C SER A 207 -42.79 -22.76 1.74
N SER A 208 -43.04 -21.44 1.87
CA SER A 208 -44.17 -20.75 1.22
C SER A 208 -43.86 -20.24 -0.20
N GLY A 209 -42.60 -20.40 -0.65
CA GLY A 209 -42.11 -19.84 -1.90
C GLY A 209 -41.66 -18.39 -1.79
N THR A 210 -41.69 -17.79 -0.59
CA THR A 210 -41.32 -16.40 -0.35
C THR A 210 -39.80 -16.25 -0.29
N THR A 211 -39.25 -15.28 -1.02
CA THR A 211 -37.81 -14.96 -0.97
C THR A 211 -37.48 -14.19 0.30
N ARG A 212 -36.55 -14.71 1.10
CA ARG A 212 -35.99 -14.09 2.31
C ARG A 212 -34.48 -13.92 2.17
N VAL A 213 -33.87 -13.14 3.06
CA VAL A 213 -32.42 -12.93 3.11
C VAL A 213 -31.80 -13.72 4.25
N ALA A 214 -30.98 -14.72 3.90
CA ALA A 214 -30.18 -15.51 4.83
C ALA A 214 -29.02 -14.67 5.39
N GLY A 215 -29.26 -13.92 6.47
CA GLY A 215 -28.24 -13.06 7.10
C GLY A 215 -27.02 -13.82 7.63
N ASN A 216 -27.17 -15.12 7.89
CA ASN A 216 -26.20 -15.99 8.55
C ASN A 216 -25.31 -16.81 7.60
N GLN A 217 -25.24 -16.46 6.31
CA GLN A 217 -24.39 -17.16 5.33
C GLN A 217 -23.63 -16.15 4.45
N GLY A 218 -22.47 -16.57 3.92
CA GLY A 218 -21.69 -15.81 2.94
C GLY A 218 -20.29 -16.38 2.72
N THR A 219 -19.35 -15.50 2.36
CA THR A 219 -17.91 -15.81 2.29
C THR A 219 -17.20 -15.09 3.44
N ALA A 220 -16.17 -15.72 4.01
CA ALA A 220 -15.24 -15.07 4.94
C ALA A 220 -13.79 -15.45 4.61
N MET A 221 -12.86 -14.67 5.15
CA MET A 221 -11.47 -15.08 5.30
C MET A 221 -11.11 -15.27 6.76
N LEU A 222 -10.16 -16.18 7.02
CA LEU A 222 -9.50 -16.31 8.31
C LEU A 222 -7.99 -16.36 8.09
N ILE A 223 -7.31 -15.26 8.37
CA ILE A 223 -5.85 -15.17 8.33
C ILE A 223 -5.31 -15.40 9.74
N THR A 224 -4.23 -16.15 9.87
CA THR A 224 -3.53 -16.35 11.15
C THR A 224 -2.19 -15.63 11.14
N ARG A 225 -1.70 -15.20 12.32
CA ARG A 225 -0.37 -14.59 12.43
C ARG A 225 0.73 -15.47 11.84
N ASP A 226 0.63 -16.79 12.05
CA ASP A 226 1.60 -17.75 11.54
C ASP A 226 1.54 -17.89 10.01
N SER A 227 0.37 -17.86 9.37
CA SER A 227 0.26 -17.94 7.90
C SER A 227 0.89 -16.74 7.18
N VAL A 228 0.96 -15.56 7.83
CA VAL A 228 1.59 -14.35 7.27
C VAL A 228 2.90 -13.94 7.95
N LYS A 229 3.49 -14.77 8.81
CA LYS A 229 4.69 -14.44 9.61
C LYS A 229 5.88 -13.96 8.78
N THR A 230 6.13 -14.60 7.64
CA THR A 230 7.21 -14.21 6.71
C THR A 230 6.91 -12.86 6.05
N ALA A 231 5.64 -12.54 5.78
CA ALA A 231 5.25 -11.25 5.25
C ALA A 231 5.48 -10.13 6.28
N LEU A 232 5.07 -10.33 7.54
CA LEU A 232 5.24 -9.37 8.65
C LEU A 232 6.71 -8.99 8.97
N ALA A 233 7.68 -9.80 8.53
CA ALA A 233 9.11 -9.52 8.66
C ALA A 233 9.64 -8.47 7.65
N ASN A 234 8.88 -8.17 6.60
CA ASN A 234 9.24 -7.22 5.55
C ASN A 234 8.40 -5.93 5.68
N PRO A 235 8.87 -4.77 5.19
CA PRO A 235 8.03 -3.57 5.09
C PRO A 235 6.77 -3.85 4.28
N LEU A 236 5.64 -3.23 4.66
CA LEU A 236 4.32 -3.43 4.04
C LEU A 236 4.38 -3.21 2.53
N SER A 237 5.11 -2.18 2.07
CA SER A 237 5.30 -1.83 0.66
C SER A 237 5.96 -2.92 -0.19
N ALA A 238 6.69 -3.86 0.42
CA ALA A 238 7.25 -5.03 -0.27
C ALA A 238 6.24 -6.18 -0.48
N ILE A 239 5.08 -6.11 0.19
CA ILE A 239 3.99 -7.09 0.16
C ILE A 239 2.80 -6.53 -0.63
N ILE A 240 2.43 -5.29 -0.27
CA ILE A 240 1.27 -4.52 -0.74
C ILE A 240 1.76 -3.08 -0.98
N PRO A 241 2.07 -2.69 -2.23
CA PRO A 241 2.39 -1.31 -2.60
C PRO A 241 1.37 -0.28 -2.10
N ALA A 242 1.84 0.89 -1.69
CA ALA A 242 0.99 1.97 -1.15
C ALA A 242 -0.08 2.48 -2.15
N GLN A 243 0.16 2.35 -3.47
CA GLN A 243 -0.84 2.65 -4.48
C GLN A 243 -1.81 1.48 -4.65
N THR A 244 -2.98 1.55 -4.02
CA THR A 244 -4.08 0.60 -4.23
C THR A 244 -4.52 0.59 -5.70
N PRO A 245 -4.57 -0.58 -6.37
CA PRO A 245 -5.05 -0.69 -7.75
C PRO A 245 -6.58 -0.64 -7.83
N SER A 246 -7.10 -0.41 -9.05
CA SER A 246 -8.54 -0.51 -9.31
C SER A 246 -8.97 -1.96 -9.55
N VAL A 247 -10.29 -2.18 -9.59
CA VAL A 247 -10.88 -3.46 -10.00
C VAL A 247 -10.38 -3.92 -11.38
N ASP A 248 -10.03 -3.00 -12.28
CA ASP A 248 -9.59 -3.35 -13.64
C ASP A 248 -8.08 -3.55 -13.75
N THR A 249 -7.29 -3.02 -12.82
CA THR A 249 -5.81 -3.13 -12.84
C THR A 249 -5.24 -4.15 -11.85
N ILE A 250 -5.96 -4.54 -10.79
CA ILE A 250 -5.50 -5.48 -9.76
C ILE A 250 -4.95 -6.80 -10.33
N ALA A 251 -5.57 -7.36 -11.38
CA ALA A 251 -5.10 -8.62 -11.99
C ALA A 251 -3.73 -8.51 -12.71
N LYS A 252 -3.26 -7.28 -12.97
CA LYS A 252 -1.96 -6.96 -13.56
C LYS A 252 -1.01 -6.30 -12.55
N SER A 253 -1.46 -6.08 -11.31
CA SER A 253 -0.63 -5.50 -10.25
C SER A 253 0.49 -6.47 -9.88
N PRO A 254 1.73 -6.01 -9.61
CA PRO A 254 2.82 -6.89 -9.18
C PRO A 254 2.50 -7.65 -7.88
N GLU A 255 1.63 -7.10 -7.02
CA GLU A 255 1.19 -7.74 -5.77
C GLU A 255 0.20 -8.89 -5.98
N ALA A 256 -0.39 -9.05 -7.17
CA ALA A 256 -1.51 -9.96 -7.41
C ALA A 256 -1.16 -11.42 -7.10
N ALA A 257 0.08 -11.83 -7.36
CA ALA A 257 0.57 -13.16 -7.01
C ALA A 257 0.74 -13.33 -5.49
N ALA A 258 1.30 -12.33 -4.81
CA ALA A 258 1.48 -12.34 -3.36
C ALA A 258 0.14 -12.37 -2.62
N VAL A 259 -0.81 -11.51 -3.01
CA VAL A 259 -2.19 -11.53 -2.47
C VAL A 259 -2.82 -12.90 -2.70
N ASN A 260 -2.72 -13.48 -3.90
CA ASN A 260 -3.32 -14.79 -4.17
C ASN A 260 -2.70 -15.91 -3.32
N ALA A 261 -1.38 -15.92 -3.14
CA ALA A 261 -0.69 -16.91 -2.33
C ALA A 261 -1.02 -16.78 -0.83
N LEU A 262 -1.00 -15.55 -0.29
CA LEU A 262 -1.23 -15.27 1.13
C LEU A 262 -2.70 -15.36 1.57
N THR A 263 -3.66 -15.37 0.63
CA THR A 263 -5.11 -15.38 0.95
C THR A 263 -5.90 -16.50 0.29
N GLY A 264 -5.23 -17.34 -0.51
CA GLY A 264 -5.86 -18.45 -1.25
C GLY A 264 -6.32 -19.60 -0.35
N PRO A 265 -5.46 -20.09 0.57
CA PRO A 265 -5.85 -21.11 1.56
C PRO A 265 -6.88 -20.60 2.60
N ASP A 266 -6.91 -19.28 2.80
CA ASP A 266 -7.59 -18.62 3.91
C ASP A 266 -9.01 -18.13 3.53
N LEU A 267 -9.60 -18.64 2.44
CA LEU A 267 -10.96 -18.29 1.98
C LEU A 267 -11.96 -19.42 2.26
N PHE A 268 -13.11 -19.08 2.84
CA PHE A 268 -14.10 -20.02 3.35
C PHE A 268 -15.53 -19.60 2.97
N MET A 269 -16.42 -20.58 2.75
CA MET A 269 -17.84 -20.35 3.00
C MET A 269 -18.02 -20.20 4.52
N MET A 270 -18.82 -19.23 4.93
CA MET A 270 -19.15 -19.01 6.33
C MET A 270 -20.62 -19.25 6.60
N SER A 271 -20.91 -19.81 7.77
CA SER A 271 -22.24 -19.80 8.37
C SER A 271 -22.18 -19.41 9.84
N ILE A 272 -23.22 -18.70 10.30
CA ILE A 272 -23.37 -18.29 11.70
C ILE A 272 -24.47 -19.14 12.32
N ILE A 273 -24.16 -19.80 13.44
CA ILE A 273 -25.06 -20.68 14.19
C ILE A 273 -25.08 -20.24 15.65
N GLU A 274 -26.26 -19.99 16.21
CA GLU A 274 -26.40 -19.68 17.64
C GLU A 274 -26.19 -20.95 18.50
N GLY A 275 -25.38 -20.83 19.55
CA GLY A 275 -25.12 -21.87 20.54
C GLY A 275 -26.16 -21.87 21.66
N GLN A 276 -26.22 -22.99 22.40
CA GLN A 276 -27.09 -23.14 23.57
C GLN A 276 -26.60 -22.33 24.80
N ASP A 277 -25.40 -21.75 24.71
CA ASP A 277 -24.67 -21.05 25.77
C ASP A 277 -24.65 -19.52 25.59
N ALA A 278 -25.55 -18.99 24.75
CA ALA A 278 -25.57 -17.58 24.33
C ALA A 278 -24.27 -17.09 23.65
N THR A 279 -23.47 -18.01 23.09
CA THR A 279 -22.43 -17.69 22.11
C THR A 279 -22.95 -17.93 20.69
N ALA A 280 -22.29 -17.36 19.69
CA ALA A 280 -22.48 -17.71 18.29
C ALA A 280 -21.23 -18.44 17.75
N TYR A 281 -21.43 -19.33 16.79
CA TYR A 281 -20.36 -20.04 16.10
C TYR A 281 -20.24 -19.50 14.68
N LEU A 282 -19.08 -18.93 14.34
CA LEU A 282 -18.70 -18.65 12.95
C LEU A 282 -18.07 -19.93 12.38
N VAL A 283 -18.89 -20.74 11.74
CA VAL A 283 -18.46 -21.98 11.09
C VAL A 283 -17.87 -21.64 9.72
N LEU A 284 -16.66 -22.12 9.47
CA LEU A 284 -15.89 -21.89 8.26
C LEU A 284 -15.66 -23.23 7.54
N ASP A 285 -16.19 -23.33 6.32
CA ASP A 285 -16.05 -24.48 5.44
C ASP A 285 -15.10 -24.10 4.26
N PRO A 286 -13.94 -24.76 4.09
CA PRO A 286 -12.97 -24.42 3.05
C PRO A 286 -13.58 -24.42 1.64
N ILE A 287 -13.24 -23.41 0.84
CA ILE A 287 -13.59 -23.44 -0.60
C ILE A 287 -12.67 -24.45 -1.29
N LYS A 288 -13.26 -25.50 -1.88
CA LYS A 288 -12.52 -26.40 -2.77
C LYS A 288 -12.19 -25.65 -4.06
N ASN A 289 -10.90 -25.43 -4.30
CA ASN A 289 -10.35 -24.99 -5.59
C ASN A 289 -10.34 -26.15 -6.60
#